data_AF-A0A0W0ZC16-F1
#
_entry.id   AF-A0A0W0ZC16-F1
#
_cell.length_a   1.000
_cell.length_b   1.000
_cell.length_c   1.000
_cell.angle_alpha   90.00
_cell.angle_beta   90.00
_cell.angle_gamma   90.00
#
_symmetry.space_group_name_H-M   'P 1'
#
loop_
_entity.id
_entity.type
_entity.pdbx_description
1 polymer ?
#
loop_
_entity_poly.entity_id
_entity_poly.type
_entity_poly.pdbx_seq_one_letter_code
_entity_poly.pdbx_strand_id
1 'polypeptide(L)'
;MTSYLQVVPVEARARCVERLGWYGDIFVTANECIGNSEEKIVFQNANTIEPALSSSGTVKQWRDSIGQLASGNSRLIFAIATSFAPCLAKLVGEDSGGFHLRGASSSGKSTSLKVAASVWGNPEDYCRLWRSTTNGLEVLAALHNDGLLILDELSQVDPREAGEAAYLLANGQGKTRASRTGTVRKSSRWSLIFLSAGAESLTSLMAKAGLRANAGQEIRLADIEADAGLGMGLFDNIHNHINPAAMALALKESATQFYGAVGMAWLQNIVSNRQTLIPVISNIIKQFVDKVVGQEPTGQTIRVARRFALVATAGEFATQFGLTGWQSGESFSAAKKCFESWQETFGTEGNREDRAILSQVRAFFETYGTSRFDNVKDPNNERIHNRAGYKSIYNPIINNKKYLKH
;
A
#
# COMPACT_ATOMS: atom_id res chain seq x y z
N MET A 1 47.38 18.48 15.29
CA MET A 1 46.57 17.31 14.90
C MET A 1 45.79 17.56 13.61
N THR A 2 45.09 18.70 13.50
CA THR A 2 44.33 19.09 12.29
C THR A 2 45.18 19.25 11.04
N SER A 3 46.41 19.77 11.17
CA SER A 3 47.35 19.92 10.06
C SER A 3 47.87 18.58 9.54
N TYR A 4 48.02 17.55 10.40
CA TYR A 4 48.48 16.21 9.98
C TYR A 4 47.44 15.53 9.09
N LEU A 5 46.14 15.61 9.46
CA LEU A 5 45.03 15.04 8.68
C LEU A 5 44.87 15.65 7.27
N GLN A 6 45.40 16.85 7.01
CA GLN A 6 45.33 17.50 5.70
C GLN A 6 46.46 17.12 4.75
N VAL A 7 47.56 16.53 5.24
CA VAL A 7 48.74 16.16 4.44
C VAL A 7 48.89 14.65 4.25
N VAL A 8 48.04 13.83 4.88
CA VAL A 8 48.06 12.38 4.66
C VAL A 8 47.64 12.10 3.21
N PRO A 9 48.45 11.38 2.42
CA PRO A 9 48.05 10.98 1.07
C PRO A 9 46.79 10.12 1.14
N VAL A 10 45.74 10.56 0.46
CA VAL A 10 44.47 9.85 0.40
C VAL A 10 44.56 8.78 -0.68
N GLU A 11 44.73 7.52 -0.26
CA GLU A 11 44.84 6.37 -1.18
C GLU A 11 43.50 6.00 -1.83
N ALA A 12 42.38 6.26 -1.15
CA ALA A 12 41.04 6.00 -1.67
C ALA A 12 40.02 7.00 -1.11
N ARG A 13 39.05 7.40 -1.95
CA ARG A 13 37.91 8.22 -1.55
C ARG A 13 36.63 7.41 -1.62
N ALA A 14 35.74 7.62 -0.65
CA ALA A 14 34.41 7.05 -0.66
C ALA A 14 33.37 8.18 -0.59
N ARG A 15 32.31 8.04 -1.39
CA ARG A 15 31.14 8.92 -1.32
C ARG A 15 30.18 8.38 -0.28
N CYS A 16 29.94 9.20 0.75
CA CYS A 16 28.96 8.89 1.78
C CYS A 16 27.57 9.25 1.29
N VAL A 17 26.65 8.29 1.34
CA VAL A 17 25.24 8.50 1.01
C VAL A 17 24.39 8.35 2.27
N GLU A 18 23.43 9.26 2.45
CA GLU A 18 22.57 9.32 3.63
C GLU A 18 21.26 8.55 3.46
N ARG A 19 21.05 7.91 2.29
CA ARG A 19 19.80 7.22 1.95
C ARG A 19 20.08 5.90 1.25
N LEU A 20 19.22 4.92 1.56
CA LEU A 20 19.14 3.65 0.85
C LEU A 20 18.39 3.81 -0.48
N GLY A 21 18.39 2.78 -1.31
CA GLY A 21 17.68 2.76 -2.59
C GLY A 21 18.54 3.20 -3.77
N TRP A 22 17.89 3.68 -4.83
CA TRP A 22 18.56 4.06 -6.07
C TRP A 22 19.44 5.29 -5.90
N TYR A 23 20.73 5.16 -6.24
CA TYR A 23 21.69 6.24 -6.36
C TYR A 23 22.39 6.17 -7.72
N GLY A 24 21.96 7.02 -8.66
CA GLY A 24 22.41 6.92 -10.04
C GLY A 24 22.01 5.57 -10.65
N ASP A 25 23.01 4.82 -11.09
CA ASP A 25 22.84 3.50 -11.72
C ASP A 25 23.04 2.32 -10.74
N ILE A 26 23.33 2.61 -9.47
CA ILE A 26 23.48 1.58 -8.43
C ILE A 26 22.28 1.59 -7.46
N PHE A 27 22.12 0.47 -6.76
CA PHE A 27 21.19 0.34 -5.65
C PHE A 27 21.94 0.19 -4.33
N VAL A 28 21.70 1.11 -3.40
CA VAL A 28 22.37 1.14 -2.09
C VAL A 28 21.50 0.43 -1.06
N THR A 29 22.04 -0.62 -0.45
CA THR A 29 21.42 -1.32 0.69
C THR A 29 22.19 -1.00 1.99
N ALA A 30 21.69 -1.50 3.11
CA ALA A 30 22.36 -1.36 4.40
C ALA A 30 23.73 -2.04 4.44
N ASN A 31 23.87 -3.14 3.71
CA ASN A 31 25.02 -4.04 3.80
C ASN A 31 25.96 -3.89 2.60
N GLU A 32 25.41 -3.60 1.41
CA GLU A 32 26.19 -3.50 0.17
C GLU A 32 25.58 -2.54 -0.87
N CYS A 33 26.39 -2.18 -1.87
CA CYS A 33 25.95 -1.46 -3.07
C CYS A 33 25.93 -2.44 -4.24
N ILE A 34 24.81 -2.47 -4.98
CA ILE A 34 24.60 -3.37 -6.11
C ILE A 34 24.70 -2.56 -7.41
N GLY A 35 25.58 -2.99 -8.31
CA GLY A 35 25.88 -2.33 -9.58
C GLY A 35 27.30 -1.78 -9.63
N ASN A 36 27.66 -1.21 -10.78
CA ASN A 36 28.99 -0.65 -11.01
C ASN A 36 28.99 0.86 -10.77
N SER A 37 29.99 1.34 -10.02
CA SER A 37 30.26 2.76 -9.78
C SER A 37 31.77 2.98 -9.85
N GLU A 38 32.20 4.05 -10.50
CA GLU A 38 33.63 4.46 -10.54
C GLU A 38 34.14 4.85 -9.14
N GLU A 39 33.23 5.23 -8.24
CA GLU A 39 33.54 5.62 -6.88
C GLU A 39 33.00 4.61 -5.86
N LYS A 40 33.75 4.40 -4.77
CA LYS A 40 33.29 3.61 -3.62
C LYS A 40 32.16 4.36 -2.93
N ILE A 41 30.98 3.75 -2.84
CA ILE A 41 29.81 4.33 -2.15
C ILE A 41 29.61 3.62 -0.82
N VAL A 42 29.39 4.40 0.24
CA VAL A 42 29.18 3.89 1.60
C VAL A 42 27.93 4.54 2.18
N PHE A 43 26.98 3.73 2.61
CA PHE A 43 25.83 4.21 3.35
C PHE A 43 26.26 4.60 4.77
N GLN A 44 25.92 5.81 5.18
CA GLN A 44 26.11 6.28 6.56
C GLN A 44 24.75 6.57 7.18
N ASN A 45 24.36 5.73 8.13
CA ASN A 45 23.17 5.95 8.92
C ASN A 45 23.55 6.69 10.21
N ALA A 46 22.95 7.86 10.44
CA ALA A 46 23.04 8.55 11.72
C ALA A 46 21.91 8.13 12.70
N ASN A 47 20.99 7.27 12.26
CA ASN A 47 19.85 6.83 13.06
C ASN A 47 20.16 5.54 13.83
N THR A 48 19.54 5.38 15.00
CA THR A 48 19.62 4.18 15.86
C THR A 48 18.82 2.98 15.34
N ILE A 49 17.87 3.19 14.42
CA ILE A 49 17.08 2.11 13.83
C ILE A 49 17.84 1.57 12.62
N GLU A 50 18.20 0.30 12.67
CA GLU A 50 18.85 -0.39 11.56
C GLU A 50 17.83 -0.96 10.55
N PRO A 51 18.15 -0.92 9.25
CA PRO A 51 17.39 -1.65 8.24
C PRO A 51 17.39 -3.16 8.56
N ALA A 52 16.21 -3.78 8.56
CA ALA A 52 16.05 -5.20 8.92
C ALA A 52 16.41 -6.16 7.77
N LEU A 53 17.38 -5.79 6.92
CA LEU A 53 17.83 -6.61 5.81
C LEU A 53 18.75 -7.71 6.33
N SER A 54 18.33 -8.96 6.16
CA SER A 54 19.07 -10.15 6.57
C SER A 54 18.73 -11.30 5.63
N SER A 55 19.55 -12.35 5.59
CA SER A 55 19.31 -13.50 4.70
C SER A 55 19.52 -14.82 5.44
N SER A 56 18.63 -15.78 5.18
CA SER A 56 18.74 -17.17 5.61
C SER A 56 18.20 -18.08 4.50
N GLY A 57 18.94 -19.14 4.18
CA GLY A 57 18.61 -20.04 3.08
C GLY A 57 18.93 -19.49 1.68
N THR A 58 18.32 -20.10 0.67
CA THR A 58 18.58 -19.83 -0.75
C THR A 58 17.30 -19.45 -1.50
N VAL A 59 17.45 -18.81 -2.67
CA VAL A 59 16.33 -18.52 -3.58
C VAL A 59 15.51 -19.78 -3.88
N LYS A 60 16.19 -20.90 -4.14
CA LYS A 60 15.52 -22.18 -4.42
C LYS A 60 14.69 -22.67 -3.23
N GLN A 61 15.24 -22.63 -2.01
CA GLN A 61 14.50 -23.05 -0.81
C GLN A 61 13.28 -22.15 -0.55
N TRP A 62 13.45 -20.84 -0.69
CA TRP A 62 12.34 -19.88 -0.55
C TRP A 62 11.25 -20.15 -1.59
N ARG A 63 11.65 -20.36 -2.86
CA ARG A 63 10.75 -20.61 -3.98
C ARG A 63 9.98 -21.92 -3.82
N ASP A 64 10.68 -23.00 -3.51
CA ASP A 64 10.13 -24.34 -3.40
C ASP A 64 9.34 -24.54 -2.07
N SER A 65 9.21 -23.49 -1.24
CA SER A 65 8.39 -23.48 -0.02
C SER A 65 7.32 -22.39 -0.06
N ILE A 66 7.70 -21.12 0.03
CA ILE A 66 6.80 -19.97 0.09
C ILE A 66 6.24 -19.63 -1.28
N GLY A 67 7.11 -19.57 -2.30
CA GLY A 67 6.72 -19.27 -3.68
C GLY A 67 5.69 -20.26 -4.22
N GLN A 68 5.97 -21.56 -4.05
CA GLN A 68 5.10 -22.65 -4.47
C GLN A 68 3.74 -22.65 -3.76
N LEU A 69 3.72 -22.41 -2.43
CA LEU A 69 2.47 -22.31 -1.66
C LEU A 69 1.70 -21.01 -1.93
N ALA A 70 2.35 -19.97 -2.44
CA ALA A 70 1.67 -18.76 -2.87
C ALA A 70 0.97 -18.94 -4.22
N SER A 71 1.46 -19.82 -5.10
CA SER A 71 0.87 -20.03 -6.43
C SER A 71 -0.63 -20.37 -6.34
N GLY A 72 -1.42 -19.74 -7.20
CA GLY A 72 -2.88 -19.83 -7.17
C GLY A 72 -3.59 -19.04 -6.07
N ASN A 73 -2.88 -18.43 -5.11
CA ASN A 73 -3.47 -17.63 -4.02
C ASN A 73 -3.34 -16.12 -4.29
N SER A 74 -4.45 -15.46 -4.61
CA SER A 74 -4.48 -14.08 -5.08
C SER A 74 -3.88 -13.09 -4.07
N ARG A 75 -4.25 -13.19 -2.78
CA ARG A 75 -3.77 -12.28 -1.74
C ARG A 75 -2.29 -12.53 -1.39
N LEU A 76 -1.84 -13.78 -1.42
CA LEU A 76 -0.43 -14.12 -1.19
C LEU A 76 0.47 -13.65 -2.33
N ILE A 77 0.09 -13.95 -3.57
CA ILE A 77 0.82 -13.51 -4.76
C ILE A 77 0.89 -11.99 -4.77
N PHE A 78 -0.22 -11.30 -4.49
CA PHE A 78 -0.24 -9.84 -4.45
C PHE A 78 0.68 -9.28 -3.35
N ALA A 79 0.63 -9.83 -2.14
CA ALA A 79 1.50 -9.39 -1.03
C ALA A 79 2.98 -9.59 -1.35
N ILE A 80 3.36 -10.75 -1.90
CA ILE A 80 4.74 -11.04 -2.31
C ILE A 80 5.15 -10.13 -3.47
N ALA A 81 4.32 -9.99 -4.51
CA ALA A 81 4.61 -9.13 -5.66
C ALA A 81 4.78 -7.65 -5.25
N THR A 82 4.02 -7.22 -4.23
CA THR A 82 4.13 -5.87 -3.64
C THR A 82 5.53 -5.62 -3.07
N SER A 83 6.23 -6.65 -2.59
CA SER A 83 7.60 -6.52 -2.09
C SER A 83 8.63 -6.17 -3.16
N PHE A 84 8.39 -6.54 -4.42
CA PHE A 84 9.30 -6.26 -5.55
C PHE A 84 9.03 -4.90 -6.21
N ALA A 85 7.78 -4.43 -6.15
CA ALA A 85 7.30 -3.23 -6.84
C ALA A 85 8.06 -1.91 -6.53
N PRO A 86 8.43 -1.59 -5.28
CA PRO A 86 9.09 -0.32 -4.95
C PRO A 86 10.37 -0.04 -5.75
N CYS A 87 11.16 -1.08 -6.03
CA CYS A 87 12.41 -0.93 -6.78
C CYS A 87 12.17 -0.51 -8.22
N LEU A 88 10.97 -0.76 -8.76
CA LEU A 88 10.56 -0.33 -10.10
C LEU A 88 9.92 1.05 -10.10
N ALA A 89 9.28 1.47 -9.01
CA ALA A 89 8.46 2.69 -8.95
C ALA A 89 9.20 3.93 -9.48
N LYS A 90 10.40 4.20 -8.94
CA LYS A 90 11.23 5.34 -9.34
C LYS A 90 11.74 5.27 -10.78
N LEU A 91 11.90 4.07 -11.34
CA LEU A 91 12.37 3.87 -12.70
C LEU A 91 11.34 4.32 -13.75
N VAL A 92 10.05 4.23 -13.40
CA VAL A 92 8.93 4.61 -14.27
C VAL A 92 8.14 5.80 -13.75
N GLY A 93 8.65 6.50 -12.73
CA GLY A 93 8.05 7.72 -12.19
C GLY A 93 6.72 7.50 -11.45
N GLU A 94 6.52 6.33 -10.85
CA GLU A 94 5.36 6.07 -9.99
C GLU A 94 5.53 6.73 -8.61
N ASP A 95 4.43 7.25 -8.08
CA ASP A 95 4.35 7.82 -6.74
C ASP A 95 4.42 6.73 -5.65
N SER A 96 4.77 7.15 -4.44
CA SER A 96 4.62 6.30 -3.25
C SER A 96 3.15 6.04 -2.93
N GLY A 97 2.92 5.00 -2.13
CA GLY A 97 1.60 4.69 -1.60
C GLY A 97 1.53 3.30 -1.03
N GLY A 98 0.34 2.85 -0.68
CA GLY A 98 0.21 1.58 0.01
C GLY A 98 -1.05 0.82 -0.29
N PHE A 99 -1.05 -0.39 0.25
CA PHE A 99 -2.14 -1.35 0.22
C PHE A 99 -2.44 -1.78 1.65
N HIS A 100 -3.72 -1.89 1.98
CA HIS A 100 -4.17 -2.32 3.28
C HIS A 100 -5.07 -3.54 3.14
N LEU A 101 -4.63 -4.67 3.67
CA LEU A 101 -5.45 -5.87 3.79
C LEU A 101 -6.36 -5.71 5.00
N ARG A 102 -7.65 -5.51 4.75
CA ARG A 102 -8.68 -5.38 5.77
C ARG A 102 -9.44 -6.69 5.92
N GLY A 103 -9.70 -7.12 7.14
CA GLY A 103 -10.60 -8.25 7.38
C GLY A 103 -10.58 -8.72 8.82
N ALA A 104 -11.51 -9.60 9.20
CA ALA A 104 -11.62 -10.10 10.57
C ALA A 104 -10.32 -10.74 11.10
N SER A 105 -10.17 -10.82 12.42
CA SER A 105 -9.07 -11.58 13.04
C SER A 105 -9.02 -13.01 12.49
N SER A 106 -7.81 -13.58 12.43
CA SER A 106 -7.58 -14.94 11.91
C SER A 106 -7.90 -15.17 10.42
N SER A 107 -8.09 -14.12 9.61
CA SER A 107 -8.19 -14.19 8.14
C SER A 107 -6.87 -14.46 7.40
N GLY A 108 -5.75 -14.56 8.13
CA GLY A 108 -4.41 -14.81 7.58
C GLY A 108 -3.57 -13.57 7.27
N LYS A 109 -4.08 -12.34 7.48
CA LYS A 109 -3.37 -11.10 7.10
C LYS A 109 -1.91 -11.05 7.55
N SER A 110 -1.62 -11.31 8.82
CA SER A 110 -0.23 -11.33 9.31
C SER A 110 0.62 -12.41 8.63
N THR A 111 0.04 -13.52 8.15
CA THR A 111 0.74 -14.49 7.30
C THR A 111 1.17 -13.85 5.99
N SER A 112 0.26 -13.13 5.30
CA SER A 112 0.59 -12.44 4.05
C SER A 112 1.68 -11.37 4.21
N LEU A 113 1.67 -10.65 5.34
CA LEU A 113 2.74 -9.70 5.68
C LEU A 113 4.08 -10.43 5.89
N LYS A 114 4.08 -11.55 6.63
CA LYS A 114 5.31 -12.30 6.89
C LYS A 114 5.92 -12.90 5.63
N VAL A 115 5.11 -13.42 4.69
CA VAL A 115 5.65 -13.93 3.43
C VAL A 115 6.18 -12.80 2.55
N ALA A 116 5.55 -11.61 2.55
CA ALA A 116 6.07 -10.44 1.84
C ALA A 116 7.39 -9.95 2.47
N ALA A 117 7.48 -9.94 3.79
CA ALA A 117 8.68 -9.57 4.54
C ALA A 117 9.86 -10.50 4.23
N SER A 118 9.58 -11.81 4.12
CA SER A 118 10.61 -12.83 3.85
C SER A 118 11.37 -12.63 2.55
N VAL A 119 10.86 -11.84 1.60
CA VAL A 119 11.63 -11.46 0.40
C VAL A 119 12.90 -10.69 0.78
N TRP A 120 12.85 -9.86 1.82
CA TRP A 120 13.90 -8.90 2.17
C TRP A 120 14.64 -9.21 3.47
N GLY A 121 13.99 -9.87 4.43
CA GLY A 121 14.61 -10.14 5.74
C GLY A 121 13.75 -11.01 6.64
N ASN A 122 14.25 -11.28 7.85
CA ASN A 122 13.50 -12.01 8.86
C ASN A 122 12.15 -11.30 9.13
N PRO A 123 11.01 -11.99 8.94
CA PRO A 123 9.70 -11.38 9.13
C PRO A 123 9.45 -10.77 10.51
N GLU A 124 10.07 -11.29 11.57
CA GLU A 124 9.93 -10.75 12.93
C GLU A 124 10.63 -9.39 13.11
N ASP A 125 11.72 -9.17 12.38
CA ASP A 125 12.50 -7.93 12.45
C ASP A 125 12.03 -6.90 11.41
N TYR A 126 11.60 -7.38 10.23
CA TYR A 126 11.23 -6.55 9.09
C TYR A 126 9.81 -5.97 9.21
N CYS A 127 8.85 -6.76 9.70
CA CYS A 127 7.51 -6.24 9.96
C CYS A 127 7.55 -5.22 11.10
N ARG A 128 6.97 -4.03 10.88
CA ARG A 128 6.82 -3.01 11.92
C ARG A 128 5.35 -2.88 12.32
N LEU A 129 5.10 -2.32 13.49
CA LEU A 129 3.74 -1.99 13.94
C LEU A 129 3.41 -0.54 13.58
N TRP A 130 2.13 -0.26 13.36
CA TRP A 130 1.61 1.10 13.24
C TRP A 130 1.76 1.95 14.52
N ARG A 131 2.09 1.32 15.66
CA ARG A 131 2.36 1.98 16.94
C ARG A 131 3.63 2.82 16.91
N SER A 132 3.60 3.93 16.19
CA SER A 132 4.70 4.86 16.01
C SER A 132 4.17 6.28 15.88
N THR A 133 5.00 7.26 16.25
CA THR A 133 4.67 8.67 16.00
C THR A 133 4.92 9.02 14.53
N THR A 134 4.34 10.10 14.02
CA THR A 134 4.65 10.62 12.67
C THR A 134 6.17 10.74 12.43
N ASN A 135 6.94 11.21 13.42
CA ASN A 135 8.41 11.32 13.31
C ASN A 135 9.09 9.95 13.20
N GLY A 136 8.61 8.96 13.95
CA GLY A 136 9.10 7.59 13.86
C GLY A 136 8.84 6.99 12.48
N LEU A 137 7.65 7.25 11.91
CA LEU A 137 7.32 6.84 10.54
C LEU A 137 8.18 7.53 9.49
N GLU A 138 8.54 8.81 9.65
CA GLU A 138 9.51 9.49 8.74
C GLU A 138 10.86 8.76 8.72
N VAL A 139 11.38 8.35 9.88
CA VAL A 139 12.65 7.61 9.98
C VAL A 139 12.51 6.23 9.34
N LEU A 140 11.44 5.49 9.64
CA LEU A 140 11.18 4.19 9.03
C LEU A 140 11.04 4.27 7.51
N ALA A 141 10.34 5.28 7.01
CA ALA A 141 10.16 5.49 5.57
C ALA A 141 11.49 5.79 4.87
N ALA A 142 12.37 6.59 5.49
CA ALA A 142 13.70 6.85 4.95
C ALA A 142 14.57 5.58 4.87
N LEU A 143 14.42 4.66 5.83
CA LEU A 143 15.11 3.36 5.85
C LEU A 143 14.55 2.35 4.83
N HIS A 144 13.37 2.62 4.25
CA HIS A 144 12.77 1.80 3.20
C HIS A 144 12.66 2.57 1.88
N ASN A 145 13.54 3.55 1.65
CA ASN A 145 13.57 4.27 0.38
C ASN A 145 13.88 3.31 -0.79
N ASP A 146 13.09 3.43 -1.85
CA ASP A 146 13.00 2.55 -3.00
C ASP A 146 12.72 1.06 -2.62
N GLY A 147 12.13 0.82 -1.46
CA GLY A 147 11.85 -0.50 -0.87
C GLY A 147 10.43 -0.64 -0.29
N LEU A 148 10.14 -1.82 0.27
CA LEU A 148 8.85 -2.15 0.88
C LEU A 148 8.85 -1.77 2.36
N LEU A 149 7.86 -1.01 2.84
CA LEU A 149 7.61 -0.84 4.28
C LEU A 149 6.40 -1.67 4.70
N ILE A 150 6.54 -2.53 5.70
CA ILE A 150 5.41 -3.32 6.23
C ILE A 150 4.95 -2.77 7.58
N LEU A 151 3.65 -2.50 7.70
CA LEU A 151 3.01 -1.98 8.92
C LEU A 151 1.79 -2.82 9.32
N ASP A 152 1.95 -3.66 10.35
CA ASP A 152 0.87 -4.47 10.92
C ASP A 152 0.09 -3.71 12.00
N GLU A 153 -1.13 -4.17 12.25
CA GLU A 153 -2.05 -3.69 13.29
C GLU A 153 -2.35 -2.18 13.20
N LEU A 154 -3.01 -1.75 12.11
CA LEU A 154 -3.44 -0.36 11.93
C LEU A 154 -4.20 0.20 13.13
N SER A 155 -4.93 -0.63 13.89
CA SER A 155 -5.65 -0.23 15.10
C SER A 155 -4.76 0.35 16.22
N GLN A 156 -3.44 0.16 16.16
CA GLN A 156 -2.50 0.63 17.19
C GLN A 156 -1.99 2.07 16.97
N VAL A 157 -2.30 2.71 15.83
CA VAL A 157 -2.06 4.15 15.66
C VAL A 157 -3.18 4.96 16.31
N ASP A 158 -2.88 6.16 16.78
CA ASP A 158 -3.92 7.10 17.20
C ASP A 158 -4.88 7.35 16.01
N PRO A 159 -6.19 7.11 16.17
CA PRO A 159 -7.18 7.41 15.13
C PRO A 159 -7.10 8.84 14.55
N ARG A 160 -6.63 9.80 15.35
CA ARG A 160 -6.42 11.20 14.94
C ARG A 160 -5.20 11.40 14.06
N GLU A 161 -4.20 10.55 14.17
CA GLU A 161 -2.96 10.61 13.38
C GLU A 161 -2.99 9.68 12.16
N ALA A 162 -3.86 8.66 12.14
CA ALA A 162 -3.89 7.62 11.11
C ALA A 162 -3.92 8.17 9.66
N GLY A 163 -4.81 9.13 9.39
CA GLY A 163 -4.96 9.72 8.05
C GLY A 163 -3.73 10.51 7.60
N GLU A 164 -3.14 11.29 8.52
CA GLU A 164 -1.92 12.05 8.25
C GLU A 164 -0.70 11.14 8.09
N ALA A 165 -0.63 10.05 8.86
CA ALA A 165 0.43 9.07 8.76
C ALA A 165 0.42 8.36 7.40
N ALA A 166 -0.75 7.89 6.93
CA ALA A 166 -0.90 7.32 5.59
C ALA A 166 -0.56 8.33 4.48
N TYR A 167 -0.98 9.60 4.66
CA TYR A 167 -0.69 10.68 3.71
C TYR A 167 0.81 10.99 3.62
N LEU A 168 1.48 11.09 4.78
CA LEU A 168 2.92 11.29 4.89
C LEU A 168 3.69 10.21 4.14
N LEU A 169 3.42 8.93 4.44
CA LEU A 169 4.10 7.80 3.81
C LEU A 169 3.95 7.83 2.28
N ALA A 170 2.73 8.06 1.80
CA ALA A 170 2.42 8.08 0.38
C ALA A 170 2.92 9.33 -0.38
N ASN A 171 3.18 10.45 0.29
CA ASN A 171 3.73 11.64 -0.37
C ASN A 171 5.24 11.60 -0.55
N GLY A 172 5.94 10.68 0.13
CA GLY A 172 7.39 10.56 -0.08
C GLY A 172 8.22 11.67 0.56
N GLN A 173 7.66 12.49 1.47
CA GLN A 173 8.35 13.65 2.02
C GLN A 173 8.01 13.91 3.49
N GLY A 174 9.05 14.09 4.31
CA GLY A 174 8.92 14.47 5.72
C GLY A 174 8.60 15.95 5.92
N LYS A 175 8.12 16.31 7.11
CA LYS A 175 7.74 17.70 7.43
C LYS A 175 8.94 18.64 7.30
N THR A 176 8.74 19.75 6.59
CA THR A 176 9.72 20.83 6.50
C THR A 176 9.89 21.50 7.88
N ARG A 177 11.14 21.66 8.33
CA ARG A 177 11.46 22.29 9.62
C ARG A 177 12.46 23.42 9.42
N ALA A 178 12.40 24.44 10.26
CA ALA A 178 13.47 25.43 10.35
C ALA A 178 14.73 24.80 10.98
N SER A 179 15.90 25.19 10.50
CA SER A 179 17.19 24.89 11.08
C SER A 179 17.44 25.80 12.29
N ARG A 180 18.47 25.48 13.10
CA ARG A 180 18.91 26.35 14.21
C ARG A 180 19.35 27.74 13.75
N THR A 181 19.67 27.91 12.46
CA THR A 181 20.08 29.20 11.87
C THR A 181 18.93 29.92 11.14
N GLY A 182 17.69 29.45 11.30
CA GLY A 182 16.51 30.06 10.66
C GLY A 182 16.33 29.72 9.18
N THR A 183 17.26 28.97 8.58
CA THR A 183 17.13 28.46 7.20
C THR A 183 16.25 27.21 7.16
N VAL A 184 15.61 26.91 6.02
CA VAL A 184 14.82 25.68 5.89
C VAL A 184 15.76 24.46 5.89
N ARG A 185 15.58 23.53 6.84
CA ARG A 185 16.28 22.24 6.84
C ARG A 185 15.73 21.39 5.69
N LYS A 186 16.63 20.78 4.92
CA LYS A 186 16.26 19.85 3.83
C LYS A 186 15.40 18.72 4.41
N SER A 187 14.16 18.59 3.95
CA SER A 187 13.27 17.53 4.39
C SER A 187 13.72 16.18 3.81
N SER A 188 13.59 15.13 4.62
CA SER A 188 13.79 13.76 4.16
C SER A 188 12.81 13.45 3.03
N ARG A 189 13.30 12.77 2.00
CA ARG A 189 12.50 12.30 0.87
C ARG A 189 12.72 10.82 0.67
N TRP A 190 11.63 10.12 0.43
CA TRP A 190 11.60 8.70 0.13
C TRP A 190 10.65 8.39 -1.04
N SER A 191 10.83 7.22 -1.62
CA SER A 191 9.91 6.59 -2.56
C SER A 191 9.67 5.18 -2.04
N LEU A 192 8.44 4.80 -1.67
CA LEU A 192 8.18 3.46 -1.16
C LEU A 192 6.79 2.98 -1.53
N ILE A 193 6.63 1.65 -1.53
CA ILE A 193 5.31 1.04 -1.38
C ILE A 193 5.21 0.52 0.04
N PHE A 194 4.10 0.78 0.73
CA PHE A 194 3.85 0.21 2.04
C PHE A 194 2.70 -0.80 2.02
N LEU A 195 2.89 -1.93 2.68
CA LEU A 195 1.88 -2.97 2.83
C LEU A 195 1.43 -3.00 4.29
N SER A 196 0.12 -2.96 4.49
CA SER A 196 -0.47 -2.92 5.82
C SER A 196 -1.56 -3.96 5.99
N ALA A 197 -1.85 -4.31 7.24
CA ALA A 197 -3.01 -5.11 7.61
C ALA A 197 -3.74 -4.55 8.84
N GLY A 198 -5.03 -4.86 8.94
CA GLY A 198 -5.86 -4.46 10.07
C GLY A 198 -7.26 -5.08 10.04
N ALA A 199 -7.95 -5.00 11.18
CA ALA A 199 -9.35 -5.43 11.27
C ALA A 199 -10.31 -4.44 10.60
N GLU A 200 -9.95 -3.15 10.61
CA GLU A 200 -10.78 -2.04 10.14
C GLU A 200 -10.04 -1.23 9.08
N SER A 201 -10.79 -0.54 8.21
CA SER A 201 -10.22 0.38 7.23
C SER A 201 -9.67 1.64 7.89
N LEU A 202 -8.81 2.36 7.16
CA LEU A 202 -8.36 3.71 7.55
C LEU A 202 -9.55 4.64 7.83
N THR A 203 -10.57 4.59 6.97
CA THR A 203 -11.79 5.39 7.10
C THR A 203 -12.56 5.06 8.38
N SER A 204 -12.70 3.77 8.70
CA SER A 204 -13.34 3.30 9.94
C SER A 204 -12.56 3.77 11.17
N LEU A 205 -11.24 3.62 11.16
CA LEU A 205 -10.40 4.04 12.26
C LEU A 205 -10.52 5.54 12.53
N MET A 206 -10.39 6.38 11.50
CA MET A 206 -10.54 7.83 11.61
C MET A 206 -11.93 8.24 12.14
N ALA A 207 -12.98 7.53 11.71
CA ALA A 207 -14.35 7.80 12.17
C ALA A 207 -14.52 7.62 13.69
N LYS A 208 -13.75 6.74 14.34
CA LYS A 208 -13.77 6.58 15.80
C LYS A 208 -13.35 7.84 16.55
N ALA A 209 -12.55 8.71 15.93
CA ALA A 209 -12.20 10.03 16.45
C ALA A 209 -13.07 11.17 15.91
N GLY A 210 -14.17 10.87 15.21
CA GLY A 210 -15.05 11.86 14.60
C GLY A 210 -14.44 12.54 13.36
N LEU A 211 -13.38 11.97 12.80
CA LEU A 211 -12.73 12.48 11.58
C LEU A 211 -13.32 11.79 10.34
N ARG A 212 -13.32 12.51 9.22
CA ARG A 212 -13.68 11.95 7.91
C ARG A 212 -12.42 11.82 7.07
N ALA A 213 -12.17 10.61 6.55
CA ALA A 213 -11.16 10.42 5.53
C ALA A 213 -11.58 11.13 4.23
N ASN A 214 -10.65 11.80 3.58
CA ASN A 214 -10.89 12.32 2.23
C ASN A 214 -10.50 11.28 1.17
N ALA A 215 -11.04 11.42 -0.05
CA ALA A 215 -10.74 10.50 -1.15
C ALA A 215 -9.23 10.41 -1.43
N GLY A 216 -8.49 11.52 -1.25
CA GLY A 216 -7.03 11.56 -1.41
C GLY A 216 -6.26 10.67 -0.42
N GLN A 217 -6.77 10.45 0.79
CA GLN A 217 -6.18 9.55 1.78
C GLN A 217 -6.50 8.09 1.45
N GLU A 218 -7.73 7.80 1.04
CA GLU A 218 -8.17 6.44 0.69
C GLU A 218 -7.48 5.88 -0.56
N ILE A 219 -7.21 6.71 -1.58
CA ILE A 219 -6.47 6.25 -2.77
C ILE A 219 -4.97 6.04 -2.49
N ARG A 220 -4.45 6.70 -1.45
CA ARG A 220 -3.05 6.56 -1.03
C ARG A 220 -2.82 5.28 -0.24
N LEU A 221 -3.85 4.77 0.44
CA LEU A 221 -3.86 3.49 1.11
C LEU A 221 -5.04 2.65 0.61
N ALA A 222 -4.82 1.93 -0.49
CA ALA A 222 -5.86 1.15 -1.14
C ALA A 222 -6.29 -0.04 -0.26
N ASP A 223 -7.54 0.00 0.22
CA ASP A 223 -8.15 -1.02 1.07
C ASP A 223 -8.59 -2.23 0.21
N ILE A 224 -8.10 -3.42 0.55
CA ILE A 224 -8.37 -4.68 -0.14
C ILE A 224 -8.94 -5.65 0.89
N GLU A 225 -10.05 -6.31 0.56
CA GLU A 225 -10.60 -7.35 1.43
C GLU A 225 -9.63 -8.52 1.50
N ALA A 226 -9.23 -8.85 2.74
CA ALA A 226 -8.29 -9.91 3.02
C ALA A 226 -8.89 -11.27 2.70
N ASP A 227 -10.20 -11.46 2.91
CA ASP A 227 -10.89 -12.68 2.49
C ASP A 227 -10.92 -12.80 0.96
N ALA A 228 -10.57 -13.98 0.45
CA ALA A 228 -10.64 -14.31 -0.98
C ALA A 228 -12.08 -14.64 -1.44
N GLY A 229 -13.06 -14.67 -0.53
CA GLY A 229 -14.47 -14.94 -0.79
C GLY A 229 -14.82 -16.44 -0.82
N LEU A 230 -13.92 -17.29 -0.32
CA LEU A 230 -14.02 -18.75 -0.43
C LEU A 230 -14.16 -19.46 0.94
N GLY A 231 -14.42 -18.69 2.00
CA GLY A 231 -14.59 -19.22 3.36
C GLY A 231 -13.29 -19.74 4.00
N MET A 232 -12.13 -19.43 3.39
CA MET A 232 -10.80 -19.86 3.81
C MET A 232 -9.92 -18.69 4.26
N GLY A 233 -10.51 -17.53 4.53
CA GLY A 233 -9.75 -16.29 4.73
C GLY A 233 -9.05 -15.87 3.43
N LEU A 234 -7.78 -15.49 3.50
CA LEU A 234 -7.05 -15.00 2.33
C LEU A 234 -6.67 -16.05 1.29
N PHE A 235 -6.87 -17.32 1.57
CA PHE A 235 -6.45 -18.40 0.69
C PHE A 235 -7.52 -18.68 -0.38
N ASP A 236 -7.10 -18.66 -1.64
CA ASP A 236 -7.87 -19.22 -2.75
C ASP A 236 -7.67 -20.75 -2.84
N ASN A 237 -6.49 -21.24 -2.44
CA ASN A 237 -6.08 -22.64 -2.53
C ASN A 237 -5.21 -23.03 -1.33
N ILE A 238 -5.59 -24.09 -0.61
CA ILE A 238 -4.83 -24.63 0.53
C ILE A 238 -3.79 -25.71 0.16
N HIS A 239 -3.65 -26.01 -1.14
CA HIS A 239 -2.80 -27.06 -1.69
C HIS A 239 -3.03 -28.41 -0.96
N ASN A 240 -1.97 -29.03 -0.44
CA ASN A 240 -2.03 -30.33 0.23
C ASN A 240 -2.22 -30.21 1.75
N HIS A 241 -2.57 -29.03 2.27
CA HIS A 241 -2.78 -28.83 3.70
C HIS A 241 -4.22 -29.21 4.11
N ILE A 242 -4.36 -29.67 5.35
CA ILE A 242 -5.63 -30.13 5.90
C ILE A 242 -6.66 -29.01 6.11
N ASN A 243 -6.21 -27.76 6.31
CA ASN A 243 -7.05 -26.60 6.52
C ASN A 243 -6.24 -25.29 6.35
N PRO A 244 -6.92 -24.12 6.24
CA PRO A 244 -6.26 -22.82 6.13
C PRO A 244 -5.27 -22.49 7.25
N ALA A 245 -5.54 -22.92 8.49
CA ALA A 245 -4.66 -22.64 9.62
C ALA A 245 -3.32 -23.39 9.51
N ALA A 246 -3.36 -24.66 9.05
CA ALA A 246 -2.17 -25.47 8.81
C ALA A 246 -1.30 -24.87 7.69
N MET A 247 -1.92 -24.39 6.60
CA MET A 247 -1.19 -23.68 5.55
C MET A 247 -0.58 -22.37 6.05
N ALA A 248 -1.33 -21.59 6.83
CA ALA A 248 -0.84 -20.36 7.42
C ALA A 248 0.37 -20.60 8.34
N LEU A 249 0.37 -21.68 9.11
CA LEU A 249 1.50 -22.07 9.96
C LEU A 249 2.71 -22.47 9.11
N ALA A 250 2.54 -23.33 8.11
CA ALA A 250 3.62 -23.75 7.21
C ALA A 250 4.29 -22.58 6.48
N LEU A 251 3.51 -21.60 6.03
CA LEU A 251 4.02 -20.37 5.42
C LEU A 251 4.82 -19.52 6.43
N LYS A 252 4.34 -19.38 7.66
CA LYS A 252 5.05 -18.63 8.71
C LYS A 252 6.38 -19.28 9.07
N GLU A 253 6.38 -20.60 9.26
CA GLU A 253 7.60 -21.36 9.56
C GLU A 253 8.61 -21.24 8.42
N SER A 254 8.15 -21.44 7.17
CA SER A 254 9.00 -21.27 5.98
C SER A 254 9.56 -19.85 5.89
N ALA A 255 8.74 -18.82 6.14
CA ALA A 255 9.16 -17.41 6.10
C ALA A 255 10.18 -17.06 7.19
N THR A 256 10.16 -17.74 8.35
CA THR A 256 11.19 -17.59 9.38
C THR A 256 12.47 -18.38 9.09
N GLN A 257 12.38 -19.43 8.27
CA GLN A 257 13.55 -20.26 7.92
C GLN A 257 14.29 -19.75 6.68
N PHE A 258 13.53 -19.30 5.67
CA PHE A 258 14.02 -18.87 4.36
C PHE A 258 13.60 -17.43 4.12
N TYR A 259 14.55 -16.52 4.11
CA TYR A 259 14.29 -15.10 3.88
C TYR A 259 15.49 -14.35 3.28
N GLY A 260 15.25 -13.18 2.69
CA GLY A 260 16.25 -12.23 2.19
C GLY A 260 16.92 -12.59 0.86
N ALA A 261 17.17 -13.87 0.61
CA ALA A 261 17.89 -14.33 -0.58
C ALA A 261 17.21 -13.89 -1.90
N VAL A 262 15.87 -13.90 -1.91
CA VAL A 262 15.07 -13.54 -3.09
C VAL A 262 15.14 -12.04 -3.40
N GLY A 263 15.08 -11.18 -2.37
CA GLY A 263 15.21 -9.73 -2.53
C GLY A 263 16.57 -9.32 -3.08
N MET A 264 17.65 -9.98 -2.62
CA MET A 264 18.99 -9.72 -3.15
C MET A 264 19.14 -10.16 -4.61
N ALA A 265 18.65 -11.35 -4.96
CA ALA A 265 18.64 -11.82 -6.35
C ALA A 265 17.78 -10.92 -7.25
N TRP A 266 16.65 -10.42 -6.75
CA TRP A 266 15.81 -9.44 -7.44
C TRP A 266 16.58 -8.15 -7.75
N LEU A 267 17.25 -7.55 -6.76
CA LEU A 267 18.02 -6.32 -6.97
C LEU A 267 19.13 -6.50 -7.99
N GLN A 268 19.86 -7.62 -7.95
CA GLN A 268 20.91 -7.94 -8.94
C GLN A 268 20.35 -7.98 -10.37
N ASN A 269 19.18 -8.61 -10.56
CA ASN A 269 18.52 -8.68 -11.87
C ASN A 269 18.04 -7.31 -12.35
N ILE A 270 17.42 -6.51 -11.47
CA ILE A 270 16.90 -5.19 -11.84
C ILE A 270 18.02 -4.20 -12.15
N VAL A 271 19.07 -4.16 -11.34
CA VAL A 271 20.23 -3.28 -11.59
C VAL A 271 20.89 -3.63 -12.93
N SER A 272 21.10 -4.92 -13.20
CA SER A 272 21.77 -5.38 -14.43
C SER A 272 20.95 -5.12 -15.70
N ASN A 273 19.61 -5.10 -15.61
CA ASN A 273 18.71 -4.97 -16.75
C ASN A 273 17.93 -3.65 -16.78
N ARG A 274 18.29 -2.67 -15.96
CA ARG A 274 17.50 -1.44 -15.75
C ARG A 274 17.12 -0.72 -17.05
N GLN A 275 18.10 -0.50 -17.94
CA GLN A 275 17.89 0.27 -19.17
C GLN A 275 16.89 -0.42 -20.12
N THR A 276 16.91 -1.74 -20.19
CA THR A 276 16.00 -2.51 -21.05
C THR A 276 14.62 -2.67 -20.42
N LEU A 277 14.53 -2.73 -19.09
CA LEU A 277 13.27 -2.92 -18.37
C LEU A 277 12.38 -1.68 -18.35
N ILE A 278 12.93 -0.46 -18.26
CA ILE A 278 12.14 0.79 -18.17
C ILE A 278 11.02 0.89 -19.22
N PRO A 279 11.30 0.83 -20.54
CA PRO A 279 10.24 0.94 -21.55
C PRO A 279 9.24 -0.21 -21.48
N VAL A 280 9.69 -1.41 -21.11
CA VAL A 280 8.85 -2.60 -20.98
C VAL A 280 7.88 -2.44 -19.80
N ILE A 281 8.36 -2.00 -18.63
CA ILE A 281 7.55 -1.73 -17.44
C ILE A 281 6.45 -0.70 -17.78
N SER A 282 6.80 0.41 -18.43
CA SER A 282 5.82 1.44 -18.78
C SER A 282 4.72 0.92 -19.72
N ASN A 283 5.08 0.11 -20.72
CA ASN A 283 4.10 -0.50 -21.63
C ASN A 283 3.19 -1.50 -20.91
N ILE A 284 3.78 -2.36 -20.07
CA ILE A 284 3.01 -3.34 -19.29
C ILE A 284 2.02 -2.63 -18.34
N ILE A 285 2.47 -1.58 -17.64
CA ILE A 285 1.60 -0.80 -16.74
C ILE A 285 0.40 -0.26 -17.51
N LYS A 286 0.64 0.31 -18.69
CA LYS A 286 -0.43 0.82 -19.55
C LYS A 286 -1.42 -0.30 -19.92
N GLN A 287 -0.93 -1.44 -20.39
CA GLN A 287 -1.79 -2.57 -20.77
C GLN A 287 -2.65 -3.09 -19.62
N PHE A 288 -2.07 -3.17 -18.41
CA PHE A 288 -2.84 -3.56 -17.23
C PHE A 288 -3.92 -2.54 -16.90
N VAL A 289 -3.57 -1.25 -16.86
CA VAL A 289 -4.51 -0.16 -16.58
C VAL A 289 -5.66 -0.21 -17.57
N ASP A 290 -5.37 -0.24 -18.88
CA ASP A 290 -6.38 -0.30 -19.95
C ASP A 290 -7.31 -1.51 -19.82
N LYS A 291 -6.84 -2.61 -19.23
CA LYS A 291 -7.63 -3.84 -19.03
C LYS A 291 -8.54 -3.79 -17.80
N VAL A 292 -8.15 -3.06 -16.75
CA VAL A 292 -8.89 -3.06 -15.47
C VAL A 292 -9.75 -1.83 -15.27
N VAL A 293 -9.42 -0.72 -15.93
CA VAL A 293 -10.23 0.50 -15.88
C VAL A 293 -11.40 0.40 -16.87
N GLY A 294 -12.60 0.80 -16.44
CA GLY A 294 -13.80 0.83 -17.27
C GLY A 294 -13.78 1.94 -18.33
N GLN A 295 -14.90 2.18 -19.02
CA GLN A 295 -14.95 3.13 -20.15
C GLN A 295 -14.78 4.61 -19.77
N GLU A 296 -14.98 4.99 -18.49
CA GLU A 296 -14.80 6.36 -18.01
C GLU A 296 -14.14 6.41 -16.62
N PRO A 297 -12.84 6.08 -16.50
CA PRO A 297 -12.19 6.04 -15.21
C PRO A 297 -11.85 7.43 -14.71
N THR A 298 -12.10 7.68 -13.42
CA THR A 298 -11.64 8.90 -12.78
C THR A 298 -10.11 8.93 -12.68
N GLY A 299 -9.51 10.12 -12.60
CA GLY A 299 -8.06 10.25 -12.36
C GLY A 299 -7.59 9.56 -11.06
N GLN A 300 -8.49 9.41 -10.08
CA GLN A 300 -8.25 8.67 -8.85
C GLN A 300 -8.13 7.16 -9.13
N THR A 301 -9.07 6.59 -9.88
CA THR A 301 -9.06 5.18 -10.28
C THR A 301 -7.83 4.83 -11.10
N ILE A 302 -7.43 5.69 -12.06
CA ILE A 302 -6.22 5.50 -12.86
C ILE A 302 -4.98 5.46 -11.96
N ARG A 303 -4.85 6.39 -11.01
CA ARG A 303 -3.69 6.44 -10.10
C ARG A 303 -3.56 5.16 -9.28
N VAL A 304 -4.67 4.64 -8.77
CA VAL A 304 -4.67 3.38 -8.01
C VAL A 304 -4.35 2.20 -8.94
N ALA A 305 -5.01 2.12 -10.10
CA ALA A 305 -4.77 1.06 -11.10
C ALA A 305 -3.29 0.97 -11.52
N ARG A 306 -2.60 2.11 -11.70
CA ARG A 306 -1.15 2.13 -11.99
C ARG A 306 -0.31 1.49 -10.88
N ARG A 307 -0.66 1.71 -9.61
CA ARG A 307 0.04 1.07 -8.48
C ARG A 307 -0.19 -0.45 -8.48
N PHE A 308 -1.41 -0.91 -8.73
CA PHE A 308 -1.69 -2.34 -8.90
C PHE A 308 -0.96 -2.92 -10.12
N ALA A 309 -0.86 -2.16 -11.21
CA ALA A 309 -0.11 -2.55 -12.40
C ALA A 309 1.39 -2.70 -12.11
N LEU A 310 1.97 -1.81 -11.31
CA LEU A 310 3.36 -1.89 -10.87
C LEU A 310 3.60 -3.19 -10.09
N VAL A 311 2.68 -3.55 -9.18
CA VAL A 311 2.73 -4.82 -8.43
C VAL A 311 2.65 -6.02 -9.37
N ALA A 312 1.69 -6.04 -10.29
CA ALA A 312 1.55 -7.11 -11.27
C ALA A 312 2.83 -7.28 -12.11
N THR A 313 3.37 -6.17 -12.61
CA THR A 313 4.59 -6.15 -13.42
C THR A 313 5.79 -6.70 -12.64
N ALA A 314 5.93 -6.29 -11.38
CA ALA A 314 7.04 -6.74 -10.54
C ALA A 314 7.00 -8.25 -10.28
N GLY A 315 5.81 -8.80 -10.00
CA GLY A 315 5.66 -10.24 -9.79
C GLY A 315 5.87 -11.06 -11.07
N GLU A 316 5.48 -10.55 -12.24
CA GLU A 316 5.80 -11.21 -13.52
C GLU A 316 7.30 -11.22 -13.80
N PHE A 317 8.01 -10.12 -13.57
CA PHE A 317 9.47 -10.11 -13.73
C PHE A 317 10.17 -11.01 -12.71
N ALA A 318 9.73 -11.01 -11.45
CA ALA A 318 10.27 -11.93 -10.45
C ALA A 318 10.07 -13.41 -10.88
N THR A 319 8.94 -13.70 -11.53
CA THR A 319 8.67 -15.01 -12.12
C THR A 319 9.58 -15.33 -13.30
N GLN A 320 9.77 -14.37 -14.23
CA GLN A 320 10.67 -14.52 -15.38
C GLN A 320 12.13 -14.71 -14.96
N PHE A 321 12.56 -14.09 -13.87
CA PHE A 321 13.89 -14.29 -13.28
C PHE A 321 14.01 -15.60 -12.47
N GLY A 322 12.95 -16.42 -12.40
CA GLY A 322 12.96 -17.72 -11.75
C GLY A 322 12.91 -17.68 -10.22
N LEU A 323 12.48 -16.54 -9.64
CA LEU A 323 12.51 -16.30 -8.20
C LEU A 323 11.27 -16.83 -7.47
N THR A 324 10.12 -16.88 -8.13
CA THR A 324 8.82 -17.17 -7.49
C THR A 324 8.33 -18.60 -7.69
N GLY A 325 8.65 -19.22 -8.82
CA GLY A 325 8.12 -20.53 -9.20
C GLY A 325 6.68 -20.51 -9.71
N TRP A 326 6.11 -19.32 -9.93
CA TRP A 326 4.75 -19.15 -10.47
C TRP A 326 4.69 -19.37 -11.99
N GLN A 327 3.48 -19.54 -12.51
CA GLN A 327 3.23 -19.48 -13.95
C GLN A 327 3.12 -18.04 -14.42
N SER A 328 3.47 -17.80 -15.69
CA SER A 328 3.26 -16.49 -16.30
C SER A 328 1.78 -16.11 -16.30
N GLY A 329 1.48 -14.87 -15.91
CA GLY A 329 0.11 -14.36 -15.79
C GLY A 329 -0.50 -14.52 -14.40
N GLU A 330 0.10 -15.30 -13.49
CA GLU A 330 -0.41 -15.44 -12.12
C GLU A 330 -0.37 -14.11 -11.36
N SER A 331 0.71 -13.33 -11.51
CA SER A 331 0.83 -12.05 -10.82
C SER A 331 -0.18 -11.03 -11.37
N PHE A 332 -0.39 -11.02 -12.69
CA PHE A 332 -1.46 -10.23 -13.30
C PHE A 332 -2.85 -10.61 -12.79
N SER A 333 -3.15 -11.91 -12.76
CA SER A 333 -4.46 -12.40 -12.32
C SER A 333 -4.72 -12.03 -10.86
N ALA A 334 -3.72 -12.21 -9.99
CA ALA A 334 -3.79 -11.84 -8.58
C ALA A 334 -4.00 -10.33 -8.38
N ALA A 335 -3.19 -9.49 -9.04
CA ALA A 335 -3.34 -8.05 -8.98
C ALA A 335 -4.69 -7.56 -9.52
N LYS A 336 -5.22 -8.19 -10.57
CA LYS A 336 -6.56 -7.90 -11.10
C LYS A 336 -7.65 -8.21 -10.06
N LYS A 337 -7.63 -9.40 -9.45
CA LYS A 337 -8.58 -9.78 -8.39
C LYS A 337 -8.51 -8.83 -7.18
N CYS A 338 -7.32 -8.43 -6.76
CA CYS A 338 -7.15 -7.49 -5.65
C CYS A 338 -7.61 -6.08 -6.03
N PHE A 339 -7.41 -5.65 -7.28
CA PHE A 339 -7.93 -4.38 -7.78
C PHE A 339 -9.46 -4.36 -7.84
N GLU A 340 -10.08 -5.44 -8.32
CA GLU A 340 -11.55 -5.61 -8.32
C GLU A 340 -12.11 -5.54 -6.89
N SER A 341 -11.48 -6.23 -5.92
CA SER A 341 -11.84 -6.14 -4.50
C SER A 341 -11.73 -4.72 -3.93
N TRP A 342 -10.69 -3.97 -4.31
CA TRP A 342 -10.57 -2.56 -3.94
C TRP A 342 -11.68 -1.72 -4.58
N GLN A 343 -11.98 -1.92 -5.88
CA GLN A 343 -13.04 -1.18 -6.58
C GLN A 343 -14.42 -1.42 -5.97
N GLU A 344 -14.74 -2.64 -5.55
CA GLU A 344 -16.00 -2.96 -4.86
C GLU A 344 -16.16 -2.15 -3.56
N THR A 345 -15.07 -2.01 -2.80
CA THR A 345 -15.06 -1.27 -1.53
C THR A 345 -15.07 0.25 -1.75
N PHE A 346 -14.26 0.73 -2.70
CA PHE A 346 -14.14 2.15 -3.01
C PHE A 346 -15.38 2.69 -3.73
N GLY A 347 -16.05 1.85 -4.53
CA GLY A 347 -17.12 2.17 -5.46
C GLY A 347 -16.64 2.28 -6.90
N THR A 348 -17.46 1.82 -7.85
CA THR A 348 -17.11 1.71 -9.28
C THR A 348 -17.23 3.00 -10.09
N GLU A 349 -17.76 4.10 -9.53
CA GLU A 349 -17.98 5.35 -10.26
C GLU A 349 -17.76 6.55 -9.34
N GLY A 350 -17.34 7.69 -9.89
CA GLY A 350 -16.97 8.94 -9.19
C GLY A 350 -18.03 9.57 -8.26
N ASN A 351 -19.14 8.86 -8.03
CA ASN A 351 -20.28 9.21 -7.20
C ASN A 351 -20.05 9.05 -5.68
N ARG A 352 -18.82 8.95 -5.13
CA ARG A 352 -18.68 8.84 -3.66
C ARG A 352 -18.72 10.20 -2.95
N GLU A 353 -18.16 11.24 -3.52
CA GLU A 353 -18.39 12.60 -3.04
C GLU A 353 -19.89 12.92 -3.15
N ASP A 354 -20.52 12.58 -4.27
CA ASP A 354 -21.97 12.74 -4.44
C ASP A 354 -22.78 11.87 -3.47
N ARG A 355 -22.42 10.60 -3.24
CA ARG A 355 -23.08 9.74 -2.23
C ARG A 355 -22.84 10.24 -0.81
N ALA A 356 -21.67 10.77 -0.50
CA ALA A 356 -21.36 11.36 0.81
C ALA A 356 -22.14 12.65 1.02
N ILE A 357 -22.24 13.51 -0.02
CA ILE A 357 -23.09 14.69 -0.04
C ILE A 357 -24.54 14.30 0.13
N LEU A 358 -25.06 13.34 -0.64
CA LEU A 358 -26.43 12.85 -0.55
C LEU A 358 -26.72 12.22 0.81
N SER A 359 -25.79 11.44 1.37
CA SER A 359 -25.93 10.87 2.71
C SER A 359 -25.90 11.94 3.80
N GLN A 360 -25.09 12.99 3.64
CA GLN A 360 -25.06 14.13 4.55
C GLN A 360 -26.34 14.96 4.48
N VAL A 361 -26.83 15.21 3.26
CA VAL A 361 -28.12 15.88 3.01
C VAL A 361 -29.26 15.07 3.61
N ARG A 362 -29.27 13.75 3.41
CA ARG A 362 -30.25 12.84 4.02
C ARG A 362 -30.19 12.88 5.55
N ALA A 363 -29.01 12.73 6.15
CA ALA A 363 -28.84 12.80 7.60
C ALA A 363 -29.28 14.17 8.17
N PHE A 364 -29.03 15.26 7.44
CA PHE A 364 -29.51 16.59 7.79
C PHE A 364 -31.03 16.65 7.79
N PHE A 365 -31.70 16.07 6.78
CA PHE A 365 -33.16 15.98 6.74
C PHE A 365 -33.73 15.07 7.84
N GLU A 366 -33.08 13.94 8.14
CA GLU A 366 -33.52 13.03 9.22
C GLU A 366 -33.38 13.69 10.60
N THR A 367 -32.30 14.45 10.82
CA THR A 367 -32.02 15.11 12.11
C THR A 367 -32.85 16.38 12.30
N TYR A 368 -33.05 17.18 11.25
CA TYR A 368 -33.62 18.52 11.34
C TYR A 368 -34.94 18.71 10.56
N GLY A 369 -35.47 17.64 9.96
CA GLY A 369 -36.63 17.68 9.05
C GLY A 369 -37.90 18.27 9.64
N THR A 370 -38.08 18.21 10.97
CA THR A 370 -39.22 18.79 11.69
C THR A 370 -38.92 20.15 12.31
N SER A 371 -37.65 20.46 12.57
CA SER A 371 -37.24 21.64 13.36
C SER A 371 -36.64 22.78 12.54
N ARG A 372 -36.18 22.51 11.31
CA ARG A 372 -35.57 23.54 10.43
C ARG A 372 -36.24 23.67 9.06
N PHE A 373 -37.27 22.87 8.77
CA PHE A 373 -37.99 22.90 7.50
C PHE A 373 -39.49 23.10 7.71
N ASP A 374 -40.05 24.11 7.05
CA ASP A 374 -41.48 24.43 7.10
C ASP A 374 -42.25 23.74 5.97
N ASN A 375 -43.54 23.45 6.16
CA ASN A 375 -44.34 22.80 5.12
C ASN A 375 -44.82 23.85 4.09
N VAL A 376 -44.56 23.60 2.80
CA VAL A 376 -44.97 24.52 1.71
C VAL A 376 -46.50 24.65 1.61
N LYS A 377 -47.25 23.59 1.95
CA LYS A 377 -48.71 23.54 1.80
C LYS A 377 -49.46 23.96 3.08
N ASP A 378 -48.83 23.79 4.23
CA ASP A 378 -49.41 24.08 5.54
C ASP A 378 -48.33 24.70 6.44
N PRO A 379 -47.89 25.94 6.13
CA PRO A 379 -46.81 26.59 6.85
C PRO A 379 -47.24 26.79 8.30
N ASN A 380 -46.43 26.26 9.21
CA ASN A 380 -46.70 26.47 10.63
C ASN A 380 -46.30 27.92 10.91
N ASN A 381 -47.25 28.81 11.21
CA ASN A 381 -47.03 30.26 11.43
C ASN A 381 -46.12 30.61 12.64
N GLU A 382 -45.37 29.63 13.13
CA GLU A 382 -44.40 29.74 14.22
C GLU A 382 -43.00 30.12 13.71
N ARG A 383 -42.24 30.82 14.55
CA ARG A 383 -40.87 31.25 14.23
C ARG A 383 -39.90 30.07 14.29
N ILE A 384 -39.47 29.57 13.13
CA ILE A 384 -38.47 28.51 13.02
C ILE A 384 -37.05 29.09 13.20
N HIS A 385 -36.38 28.72 14.29
CA HIS A 385 -34.97 29.08 14.51
C HIS A 385 -34.04 28.34 13.54
N ASN A 386 -33.10 29.07 12.91
CA ASN A 386 -32.16 28.54 11.93
C ASN A 386 -32.83 27.78 10.76
N ARG A 387 -33.92 28.34 10.21
CA ARG A 387 -34.66 27.78 9.07
C ARG A 387 -33.69 27.48 7.91
N ALA A 388 -33.70 26.23 7.47
CA ALA A 388 -32.86 25.71 6.41
C ALA A 388 -33.61 25.56 5.06
N GLY A 389 -34.94 25.60 5.06
CA GLY A 389 -35.74 25.58 3.84
C GLY A 389 -37.21 25.24 4.05
N TYR A 390 -37.87 24.81 2.98
CA TYR A 390 -39.25 24.33 2.98
C TYR A 390 -39.32 22.89 2.46
N LYS A 391 -40.30 22.10 2.95
CA LYS A 391 -40.55 20.71 2.53
C LYS A 391 -41.96 20.56 1.97
N SER A 392 -42.12 19.68 1.00
CA SER A 392 -43.43 19.24 0.52
C SER A 392 -43.46 17.72 0.54
N ILE A 393 -44.46 17.13 1.20
CA ILE A 393 -44.63 15.68 1.22
C ILE A 393 -45.39 15.30 -0.06
N TYR A 394 -44.73 14.52 -0.91
CA TYR A 394 -45.36 13.96 -2.10
C TYR A 394 -45.95 12.59 -1.75
N ASN A 395 -47.28 12.50 -1.66
CA ASN A 395 -47.98 11.22 -1.53
C ASN A 395 -48.33 10.72 -2.94
N PRO A 396 -47.65 9.71 -3.49
CA PRO A 396 -48.09 9.08 -4.72
C PRO A 396 -49.39 8.32 -4.42
N ILE A 397 -50.49 8.76 -5.04
CA ILE A 397 -51.76 8.04 -5.00
C ILE A 397 -51.54 6.71 -5.74
N ILE A 398 -51.57 5.59 -5.02
CA ILE A 398 -51.65 4.25 -5.61
C ILE A 398 -53.03 4.14 -6.27
N ASN A 399 -53.09 4.37 -7.56
CA ASN A 399 -54.30 4.17 -8.37
C ASN A 399 -54.48 2.68 -8.65
N ASN A 400 -54.98 1.93 -7.67
CA ASN A 400 -55.45 0.56 -7.87
C ASN A 400 -56.82 0.61 -8.55
N LYS A 401 -56.86 0.72 -9.88
CA LYS A 401 -58.06 0.42 -10.68
C LYS A 401 -57.72 -0.37 -11.94
N LYS A 402 -58.36 -1.54 -12.03
CA LYS A 402 -58.61 -2.42 -13.18
C LYS A 402 -57.54 -3.48 -13.51
N TYR A 403 -57.68 -4.63 -12.86
CA TYR A 403 -57.81 -5.91 -13.59
C TYR A 403 -58.95 -6.72 -12.99
N LEU A 404 -60.11 -6.70 -13.66
CA LEU A 404 -61.17 -7.70 -13.54
C LEU A 404 -62.02 -7.61 -14.81
N LYS A 405 -61.90 -8.63 -15.68
CA LYS A 405 -62.86 -9.16 -16.68
C LYS A 405 -63.42 -8.16 -17.73
N HIS A 406 -63.45 -8.39 -19.03
CA HIS A 406 -63.35 -9.57 -19.91
C HIS A 406 -62.57 -9.21 -21.17
#